data_AF-A0A356U7K4-F1
#
_entry.id   AF-A0A356U7K4-F1
#
_cell.length_a   1.000
_cell.length_b   1.000
_cell.length_c   1.000
_cell.angle_alpha   90.00
_cell.angle_beta   90.00
_cell.angle_gamma   90.00
#
_symmetry.space_group_name_H-M   'P 1'
#
loop_
_entity.id
_entity.type
_entity.pdbx_description
1 polymer ?
#
loop_
_entity_poly.entity_id
_entity_poly.type
_entity_poly.pdbx_seq_one_letter_code
_entity_poly.pdbx_strand_id
1 'polypeptide(L)' 'LFLFGYLHNQVFPQPLEEEEERSYLIKLKNGNEEARNVLIERNLRLVAHVVRKYESSGEDMEDLIS' A
#
# COMPACT_ATOMS: atom_id res chain seq x y z
N LEU A 1 -5.77 -5.71 -12.22
CA LEU A 1 -6.12 -4.48 -12.98
C LEU A 1 -5.97 -3.18 -12.18
N PHE A 2 -6.40 -3.09 -10.91
CA PHE A 2 -6.30 -1.83 -10.12
C PHE A 2 -4.85 -1.38 -9.81
N LEU A 3 -3.93 -2.32 -9.53
CA LEU A 3 -2.51 -2.03 -9.31
C LEU A 3 -1.82 -1.38 -10.53
N PHE A 4 -2.17 -1.84 -11.74
CA PHE A 4 -1.62 -1.33 -13.01
C PHE A 4 -1.99 0.14 -13.26
N GLY A 5 -3.20 0.56 -12.85
CA GLY A 5 -3.65 1.95 -12.96
C GLY A 5 -2.86 2.92 -12.06
N TYR A 6 -2.51 2.48 -10.85
CA TYR A 6 -1.72 3.27 -9.90
C TYR A 6 -0.24 3.39 -10.29
N LEU A 7 0.36 2.34 -10.87
CA LEU A 7 1.73 2.39 -11.38
C LEU A 7 1.85 3.33 -12.59
N HIS A 8 0.82 3.40 -13.44
CA HIS A 8 0.81 4.29 -14.61
C HIS A 8 0.44 5.74 -14.26
N ASN A 9 -0.39 5.98 -13.24
CA ASN A 9 -0.76 7.34 -12.79
C ASN A 9 0.13 7.92 -11.67
N GLN A 10 1.09 7.18 -11.12
CA GLN A 10 2.11 7.62 -10.14
C GLN A 10 1.64 8.38 -8.87
N VAL A 11 0.36 8.65 -8.66
CA VAL A 11 -0.11 9.37 -7.48
C VAL A 11 -0.54 8.36 -6.43
N PHE A 12 0.44 7.77 -5.75
CA PHE A 12 0.17 7.13 -4.47
C PHE A 12 -0.40 8.20 -3.51
N PRO A 13 -1.44 7.90 -2.73
CA PRO A 13 -1.97 8.85 -1.76
C PRO A 13 -0.94 9.13 -0.66
N GLN A 14 -0.84 10.37 -0.19
CA GLN A 14 0.12 10.76 0.86
C GLN A 14 -0.04 9.87 2.12
N PRO A 15 1.04 9.60 2.87
CA PRO A 15 0.91 8.82 4.09
C PRO A 15 -0.08 9.50 5.05
N LEU A 16 -0.72 8.70 5.89
CA LEU A 16 -1.58 9.25 6.94
C LEU A 16 -0.68 9.87 8.02
N GLU A 17 -1.20 10.90 8.69
CA GLU A 17 -0.61 11.36 9.94
C GLU A 17 -0.77 10.27 11.02
N GLU A 18 0.13 10.23 12.01
CA GLU A 18 0.12 9.18 13.05
C GLU A 18 -1.25 9.08 13.76
N GLU A 19 -1.90 10.20 14.02
CA GLU A 19 -3.22 10.25 14.66
C GLU A 19 -4.32 9.64 13.77
N GLU A 20 -4.28 9.90 12.46
CA GLU A 20 -5.22 9.34 11.50
C GLU A 20 -5.01 7.84 11.37
N GLU A 21 -3.77 7.39 11.24
CA GLU A 21 -3.44 5.98 11.16
C GLU A 21 -3.94 5.23 12.39
N ARG A 22 -3.75 5.80 13.59
CA ARG A 22 -4.27 5.23 14.84
C ARG A 22 -5.79 5.10 14.83
N SER A 23 -6.50 6.13 14.32
CA SER A 23 -7.96 6.11 14.18
C SER A 23 -8.41 4.99 13.23
N TYR A 24 -7.76 4.85 12.08
CA TYR A 24 -8.06 3.79 11.12
C TYR A 24 -7.72 2.40 11.65
N LEU A 25 -6.65 2.23 12.42
CA LEU A 25 -6.30 0.97 13.07
C LEU A 25 -7.36 0.54 14.11
N ILE A 26 -7.90 1.49 14.87
CA ILE A 26 -9.01 1.22 15.81
C ILE A 26 -10.27 0.80 15.04
N LYS A 27 -10.61 1.51 13.96
CA LYS A 27 -11.75 1.15 13.09
C LYS A 27 -11.57 -0.23 12.46
N LEU A 28 -10.36 -0.54 11.99
CA LEU A 28 -10.00 -1.85 11.44
C LEU A 28 -10.18 -2.95 12.48
N LYS A 29 -9.73 -2.73 13.72
CA LYS A 29 -9.91 -3.68 14.83
C LYS A 29 -11.40 -3.96 15.12
N ASN A 30 -12.27 -2.98 14.86
CA ASN A 30 -13.72 -3.12 14.99
C ASN A 30 -14.38 -3.73 13.73
N GLY A 31 -13.61 -4.21 12.75
CA GLY A 31 -14.12 -4.89 11.55
C GLY A 31 -14.53 -3.95 10.42
N ASN A 32 -14.10 -2.69 10.44
CA ASN A 32 -14.41 -1.75 9.36
C ASN A 32 -13.57 -2.04 8.10
N GLU A 33 -14.22 -2.49 7.02
CA GLU A 33 -13.56 -2.81 5.75
C GLU A 33 -13.03 -1.59 5.00
N GLU A 34 -13.66 -0.43 5.16
CA GLU A 34 -13.19 0.82 4.54
C GLU A 34 -11.86 1.26 5.16
N ALA A 35 -11.72 1.14 6.48
CA ALA A 35 -10.47 1.37 7.18
C ALA A 35 -9.36 0.42 6.71
N ARG A 36 -9.70 -0.85 6.41
CA ARG A 36 -8.76 -1.81 5.82
C ARG A 36 -8.27 -1.34 4.46
N ASN A 37 -9.18 -0.93 3.58
CA ASN A 37 -8.83 -0.51 2.22
C ASN A 37 -7.97 0.76 2.23
N VAL A 38 -8.32 1.75 3.06
CA VAL A 38 -7.53 2.97 3.24
C VAL A 38 -6.12 2.66 3.73
N LEU A 39 -5.98 1.80 4.75
CA LEU A 39 -4.66 1.42 5.25
C LEU A 39 -3.82 0.65 4.22
N ILE A 40 -4.44 -0.21 3.41
CA ILE A 40 -3.75 -0.93 2.33
C ILE A 40 -3.24 0.07 1.29
N GLU A 41 -4.11 0.91 0.72
CA GLU A 41 -3.76 1.85 -0.35
C GLU A 41 -2.64 2.81 0.05
N ARG A 42 -2.67 3.28 1.29
CA ARG A 42 -1.68 4.22 1.83
C ARG A 42 -0.32 3.54 2.06
N ASN A 43 -0.33 2.25 2.42
CA ASN A 43 0.89 1.46 2.62
C ASN A 43 1.43 0.82 1.34
N LEU A 44 0.67 0.78 0.23
CA LEU A 44 1.18 0.29 -1.07
C LEU A 44 2.40 1.09 -1.56
N ARG A 45 2.54 2.38 -1.21
CA ARG A 45 3.76 3.15 -1.52
C ARG A 45 4.99 2.54 -0.86
N LEU A 46 4.86 2.12 0.40
CA LEU A 46 5.94 1.47 1.15
C LEU A 46 6.30 0.15 0.49
N VAL A 47 5.31 -0.67 0.13
CA VAL A 47 5.52 -1.93 -0.59
C VAL A 47 6.29 -1.70 -1.89
N ALA A 48 5.89 -0.71 -2.70
CA ALA A 48 6.60 -0.38 -3.94
C ALA A 48 8.07 0.06 -3.70
N HIS A 49 8.33 0.82 -2.64
CA HIS A 49 9.70 1.19 -2.26
C HIS A 49 10.52 -0.01 -1.77
N VAL A 50 9.89 -0.89 -0.99
CA VAL A 50 10.53 -2.10 -0.47
C VAL A 50 10.88 -3.04 -1.62
N VAL A 51 9.95 -3.29 -2.55
CA VAL A 51 10.15 -4.19 -3.70
C VAL A 51 11.28 -3.71 -4.62
N ARG A 52 11.41 -2.39 -4.88
CA ARG A 52 12.58 -1.85 -5.61
C ARG A 52 13.92 -2.19 -4.96
N LYS A 53 13.96 -2.37 -3.65
CA LYS A 53 15.17 -2.77 -2.93
C LYS A 53 15.53 -4.24 -3.18
N TYR A 54 14.58 -5.06 -3.62
CA TYR A 54 14.74 -6.48 -3.93
C TYR A 54 14.85 -6.78 -5.44
N GLU A 55 14.77 -5.77 -6.31
CA GLU A 55 14.98 -5.91 -7.77
C GLU A 55 16.36 -6.48 -8.14
N SER A 56 17.37 -6.42 -7.24
CA SER A 56 18.68 -7.04 -7.49
C SER A 56 18.68 -8.57 -7.53
N SER A 57 17.52 -9.21 -7.30
CA SER A 57 17.38 -10.67 -7.18
C SER A 57 17.06 -11.37 -8.51
N GLY A 58 16.75 -10.60 -9.57
CA GLY A 58 16.45 -11.16 -10.90
C GLY A 58 15.08 -11.85 -11.04
N GLU A 59 14.21 -11.76 -10.03
CA GLU A 59 12.81 -12.17 -10.11
C GLU A 59 11.94 -11.02 -10.63
N ASP A 60 10.91 -11.34 -11.41
CA ASP A 60 10.01 -10.36 -12.00
C ASP A 60 9.24 -9.63 -10.88
N MET A 61 9.20 -8.29 -10.97
CA MET A 61 8.61 -7.44 -9.94
C MET A 61 7.13 -7.75 -9.67
N GLU A 62 6.46 -8.38 -10.64
CA GLU A 62 5.07 -8.83 -10.56
C GLU A 62 4.88 -10.01 -9.58
N ASP A 63 5.84 -10.94 -9.52
CA ASP A 63 5.78 -12.11 -8.64
C ASP A 63 6.02 -11.74 -7.17
N LEU A 64 6.78 -10.66 -6.91
CA LEU A 64 7.06 -10.17 -5.56
C LEU A 64 5.88 -9.43 -4.91
N ILE A 65 4.89 -9.02 -5.70
CA ILE A 65 3.76 -8.18 -5.25
C ILE A 65 2.44 -8.99 -5.15
N SER A 66 2.42 -10.25 -5.62
CA SER A 66 1.21 -11.07 -5.75
C SER A 66 0.56 -11.52 -4.45
#